data_AF-A0A969NFS9-F1
#
_entry.id   AF-A0A969NFS9-F1
#
_cell.length_a   1.000
_cell.length_b   1.000
_cell.length_c   1.000
_cell.angle_alpha   90.00
_cell.angle_beta   90.00
_cell.angle_gamma   90.00
#
_symmetry.space_group_name_H-M   'P 1'
#
loop_
_entity.id
_entity.type
_entity.pdbx_description
1 polymer ?
#
loop_
_entity_poly.entity_id
_entity_poly.type
_entity_poly.pdbx_seq_one_letter_code
_entity_poly.pdbx_strand_id
1 'polypeptide(L)' 'MYPDGMDWACALGIMRGVAQGLAYLHDHKLIHRDVKGANILVDKRTGQPMLADFGVSLSLSEYGKTNSDSYD' A
#
# COMPACT_ATOMS: atom_id res chain seq x y z
N MET A 1 -5.79 22.21 -6.13
CA MET A 1 -6.33 20.84 -6.23
C MET A 1 -7.19 20.79 -7.48
N TYR A 2 -7.14 19.73 -8.28
CA TYR A 2 -7.65 19.71 -9.66
C TYR A 2 -9.14 20.13 -9.77
N PRO A 3 -9.45 21.34 -10.29
CA PRO A 3 -10.81 21.88 -10.29
C PRO A 3 -11.75 21.11 -11.22
N ASP A 4 -11.22 20.48 -12.27
CA ASP A 4 -11.95 19.66 -13.24
C ASP A 4 -11.75 18.14 -13.03
N GLY A 5 -11.16 17.76 -11.89
CA GLY A 5 -10.74 16.39 -11.63
C GLY A 5 -9.37 16.04 -12.22
N MET A 6 -8.88 14.85 -11.90
CA MET A 6 -7.59 14.35 -12.38
C MET A 6 -7.75 13.72 -13.77
N ASP A 7 -6.80 14.01 -14.66
CA ASP A 7 -6.72 13.32 -15.95
C ASP A 7 -6.68 11.79 -15.76
N TRP A 8 -7.47 11.06 -16.55
CA TRP A 8 -7.61 9.61 -16.38
C TRP A 8 -6.31 8.86 -16.63
N ALA A 9 -5.47 9.31 -17.57
CA ALA A 9 -4.19 8.68 -17.81
C ALA A 9 -3.25 8.86 -16.61
N CYS A 10 -3.25 10.04 -15.99
CA CYS A 10 -2.53 10.29 -14.75
C CYS A 10 -3.01 9.36 -13.61
N ALA A 11 -4.32 9.26 -13.40
CA ALA A 11 -4.90 8.41 -12.36
C ALA A 11 -4.56 6.92 -12.56
N LEU A 12 -4.63 6.43 -13.80
CA LEU A 12 -4.22 5.06 -14.15
C LEU A 12 -2.72 4.82 -13.91
N GLY A 13 -1.88 5.81 -14.22
CA GLY A 13 -0.44 5.74 -13.93
C GLY A 13 -0.17 5.58 -12.43
N ILE A 14 -0.85 6.37 -11.60
CA ILE A 14 -0.76 6.29 -10.13
C ILE A 14 -1.25 4.92 -9.65
N MET A 15 -2.44 4.49 -10.09
CA MET A 15 -3.01 3.21 -9.69
C MET A 15 -2.12 2.02 -10.06
N ARG A 16 -1.47 2.06 -11.22
CA ARG A 16 -0.53 1.01 -11.64
C ARG A 16 0.65 0.90 -10.68
N GLY A 17 1.28 2.01 -10.32
CA GLY A 17 2.40 1.99 -9.39
C GLY A 17 2.00 1.59 -7.96
N VAL A 18 0.81 2.01 -7.51
CA VAL A 18 0.22 1.54 -6.24
C VAL A 18 0.01 0.03 -6.25
N ALA A 19 -0.55 -0.53 -7.33
CA ALA A 19 -0.74 -1.97 -7.47
C ALA A 19 0.58 -2.74 -7.48
N GLN A 20 1.64 -2.19 -8.09
CA GLN A 20 2.99 -2.76 -8.05
C GLN A 20 3.56 -2.76 -6.63
N GLY A 21 3.40 -1.66 -5.88
CA GLY A 21 3.80 -1.59 -4.48
C GLY A 21 3.06 -2.59 -3.60
N LEU A 22 1.75 -2.75 -3.80
CA LEU A 22 0.95 -3.75 -3.08
C LEU A 22 1.36 -5.18 -3.42
N ALA A 23 1.63 -5.47 -4.69
CA ALA A 23 2.13 -6.77 -5.12
C ALA A 23 3.47 -7.10 -4.42
N TYR A 24 4.38 -6.13 -4.34
CA TYR A 24 5.63 -6.29 -3.60
C TYR A 24 5.40 -6.61 -2.12
N LEU A 25 4.51 -5.87 -1.43
CA LEU A 25 4.21 -6.14 -0.03
C LEU A 25 3.63 -7.54 0.19
N HIS A 26 2.68 -7.95 -0.67
CA HIS A 26 2.05 -9.26 -0.57
C HIS A 26 3.03 -10.41 -0.80
N ASP A 27 4.00 -10.24 -1.72
CA ASP A 27 5.09 -11.21 -1.92
C ASP A 27 5.93 -11.39 -0.64
N HIS A 28 6.15 -10.30 0.09
CA HIS A 28 6.84 -10.27 1.39
C HIS A 28 5.93 -10.61 2.58
N LYS A 29 4.72 -11.16 2.34
CA LYS A 29 3.78 -11.56 3.39
C LYS A 29 3.35 -10.39 4.30
N LEU A 30 3.32 -9.18 3.76
CA LEU A 30 2.87 -7.96 4.43
C LEU A 30 1.53 -7.49 3.82
N ILE A 31 0.56 -7.19 4.67
CA ILE A 31 -0.72 -6.58 4.25
C ILE A 31 -0.76 -5.14 4.77
N HIS A 32 -0.94 -4.16 3.87
CA HIS A 32 -0.95 -2.74 4.24
C HIS A 32 -2.17 -2.32 5.08
N ARG A 33 -3.36 -2.86 4.76
CA ARG A 33 -4.66 -2.66 5.44
C ARG A 33 -5.26 -1.24 5.46
N ASP A 34 -4.58 -0.20 4.96
CA ASP A 34 -5.08 1.19 4.95
C ASP A 34 -4.73 1.91 3.65
N VAL A 35 -5.13 1.32 2.52
CA VAL A 35 -4.88 1.90 1.19
C VAL A 35 -5.90 3.00 0.90
N LYS A 36 -5.43 4.25 0.87
CA LYS A 36 -6.22 5.45 0.56
C LYS A 36 -5.34 6.54 -0.03
N GLY A 37 -5.95 7.54 -0.66
CA GLY A 37 -5.20 8.64 -1.31
C GLY A 37 -4.24 9.38 -0.38
N ALA A 38 -4.58 9.53 0.90
CA ALA A 38 -3.71 10.16 1.90
C ALA A 38 -2.42 9.35 2.18
N ASN A 39 -2.43 8.06 1.89
CA ASN A 39 -1.31 7.12 2.11
C ASN A 39 -0.57 6.79 0.80
N ILE A 40 -0.80 7.58 -0.25
CA ILE A 40 -0.09 7.48 -1.52
C ILE A 40 0.71 8.76 -1.71
N LEU A 41 2.03 8.66 -1.62
CA LEU A 41 2.94 9.76 -1.89
C LEU A 41 3.34 9.73 -3.36
N VAL A 42 3.56 10.90 -3.96
CA VAL A 42 4.07 11.00 -5.32
C VAL A 42 5.40 11.74 -5.27
N ASP A 43 6.46 11.10 -5.75
CA ASP A 43 7.76 11.75 -5.86
C ASP A 43 7.65 12.91 -6.87
N LYS A 44 7.95 14.13 -6.41
CA LYS A 44 7.76 15.35 -7.22
C LYS A 44 8.67 15.43 -8.44
N ARG A 45 9.79 14.71 -8.46
CA ARG A 45 10.79 14.77 -9.53
C ARG A 45 10.53 13.73 -10.60
N THR A 46 10.07 12.55 -10.21
CA THR A 46 9.92 11.37 -11.07
C THR A 46 8.46 11.02 -11.35
N GLY A 47 7.52 11.58 -10.58
CA GLY A 47 6.10 11.25 -10.66
C GLY A 47 5.75 9.85 -10.14
N GLN A 48 6.70 9.13 -9.54
CA GLN A 48 6.48 7.76 -9.10
C GLN A 48 5.60 7.73 -7.83
N PRO A 49 4.51 6.94 -7.83
CA PRO A 49 3.68 6.76 -6.64
C PRO A 49 4.33 5.77 -5.67
N MET A 50 4.20 6.03 -4.37
CA MET A 50 4.74 5.22 -3.29
C MET A 50 3.69 5.03 -2.19
N LEU A 51 3.61 3.81 -1.65
CA LEU A 51 2.78 3.53 -0.47
C LEU A 51 3.46 4.10 0.79
N ALA A 52 2.65 4.65 1.69
CA ALA A 52 3.09 5.21 2.97
C ALA A 52 2.14 4.81 4.09
N ASP A 53 2.57 5.08 5.33
CA ASP A 53 1.84 4.76 6.57
C ASP A 53 1.54 3.26 6.75
N PHE A 54 2.54 2.57 7.29
CA PHE A 54 2.46 1.14 7.62
C PHE A 54 2.00 0.89 9.06
N GLY A 55 1.47 1.90 9.76
CA GLY A 55 1.15 1.83 11.20
C GLY A 55 0.13 0.74 11.58
N VAL A 56 -0.70 0.32 10.62
CA VAL A 56 -1.65 -0.79 10.77
C VAL A 56 -1.31 -1.99 9.88
N SER A 57 -0.09 -2.07 9.33
CA SER A 57 0.29 -3.21 8.51
C SER A 57 0.36 -4.50 9.32
N LEU A 58 0.07 -5.63 8.68
CA LEU A 58 0.12 -6.95 9.31
C LEU A 58 1.18 -7.82 8.63
N SER A 59 2.09 -8.37 9.42
CA SER A 59 2.96 -9.46 9.00
C SER A 59 2.24 -10.79 9.17
N LEU A 60 1.98 -11.48 8.05
CA LEU A 60 1.35 -12.80 8.07
C LEU A 60 2.23 -13.85 8.77
N SER A 61 3.55 -13.62 8.85
CA SER A 61 4.47 -14.52 9.58
C SER A 61 4.35 -14.39 11.10
N GLU A 62 3.86 -13.25 11.61
CA GLU A 62 3.61 -13.01 13.03
C GLU A 62 2.21 -13.46 13.44
N TYR A 63 1.21 -13.28 12.57
CA TYR A 63 -0.17 -13.70 12.82
C TYR A 63 -0.32 -15.21 13.08
N GLY A 64 0.55 -16.04 12.47
CA GLY A 64 0.58 -17.49 12.72
C GLY A 64 1.14 -17.89 14.07
N LYS A 65 1.97 -17.04 14.71
CA LYS A 65 2.61 -17.33 16.01
C LYS A 65 1.71 -16.99 17.20
N THR A 66 0.83 -16.00 17.06
CA THR A 66 -0.07 -15.58 18.14
C THR A 66 -1.25 -16.53 18.40
N ASN A 67 -1.48 -17.51 17.52
CA ASN A 67 -2.58 -18.48 17.62
C ASN A 67 -2.13 -19.90 18.02
N SER A 68 -0.83 -20.15 18.23
CA SER A 68 -0.30 -21.49 18.57
C SER A 68 0.05 -21.71 20.04
N ASP A 69 0.06 -20.67 20.88
CA ASP A 69 0.65 -20.75 22.24
C ASP A 69 -0.38 -20.90 23.37
N SER A 70 -1.52 -21.56 23.14
CA SER A 70 -2.57 -21.71 24.19
C SER A 70 -3.32 -23.05 24.24
N TYR A 71 -2.69 -24.15 23.83
CA TYR A 71 -3.14 -25.49 24.23
C TYR A 71 -1.97 -26.32 24.77
N ASP A 72 -1.68 -26.11 26.06
CA ASP A 72 -1.14 -27.10 27.00
C ASP A 72 -1.85 -26.90 28.35
#